data_AF-A0A7V1WD36-F1
#
_entry.id   AF-A0A7V1WD36-F1
#
_cell.length_a   1.000
_cell.length_b   1.000
_cell.length_c   1.000
_cell.angle_alpha   90.00
_cell.angle_beta   90.00
_cell.angle_gamma   90.00
#
_symmetry.space_group_name_H-M   'P 1'
#
loop_
_entity.id
_entity.type
_entity.pdbx_description
1 polymer ?
#
loop_
_entity_poly.entity_id
_entity_poly.type
_entity_poly.pdbx_seq_one_letter_code
_entity_poly.pdbx_strand_id
1 'polypeptide(L)'
;MGRFDGRTEEPTPRVKRKARREGRVARSPEVGVAVSLAGAVLAARALFPGAARSLALGTRELLWIAPQEPPPQHVLRVVGGMLVAGVVPFLGLAFVLALAGGLSQTGFLLAPGALAPKLSRLSPRQGLQRLRPSAMGWEAARALGKLGLLLALAWGPVRGAVEDAASARSLGSWMGLVAHRGFTILVRVAALAAVVAAVDYLVTRRRTARS
;
A
#
# COMPACT_ATOMS: atom_id res chain seq x y z
N MET A 1 -3.99 29.49 -0.61
CA MET A 1 -3.80 30.20 0.67
C MET A 1 -5.14 30.37 1.37
N GLY A 2 -5.47 29.47 2.29
CA GLY A 2 -6.74 29.51 3.03
C GLY A 2 -6.50 29.92 4.47
N ARG A 3 -6.60 31.23 4.74
CA ARG A 3 -6.93 31.94 6.00
C ARG A 3 -6.60 31.30 7.38
N PHE A 4 -5.54 30.50 7.49
CA PHE A 4 -5.04 29.97 8.78
C PHE A 4 -3.51 30.00 8.91
N ASP A 5 -2.78 30.61 7.98
CA ASP A 5 -1.35 30.89 8.16
C ASP A 5 -1.20 32.05 9.14
N GLY A 6 -1.17 31.77 10.45
CA GLY A 6 -0.82 32.74 11.49
C GLY A 6 -1.67 32.77 12.76
N ARG A 7 -2.62 31.85 12.97
CA ARG A 7 -3.32 31.76 14.27
C ARG A 7 -2.71 30.65 15.13
N THR A 8 -2.11 31.05 16.24
CA THR A 8 -1.52 30.23 17.30
C THR A 8 -2.55 29.68 18.31
N GLU A 9 -3.85 29.79 18.00
CA GLU A 9 -4.93 29.33 18.88
C GLU A 9 -5.54 28.02 18.39
N GLU A 10 -5.68 27.08 19.33
CA GLU A 10 -6.26 25.78 19.06
C GLU A 10 -7.65 25.92 18.42
N PRO A 11 -7.93 25.21 17.30
CA PRO A 11 -9.23 25.32 16.66
C PRO A 11 -10.34 24.87 17.61
N THR A 12 -11.30 25.78 17.85
CA THR A 12 -12.44 25.52 18.75
C THR A 12 -13.21 24.24 18.37
N PRO A 13 -13.90 23.57 19.32
CA PRO A 13 -14.65 22.34 19.05
C PRO A 13 -15.66 22.45 17.90
N ARG A 14 -16.23 23.65 17.71
CA ARG A 14 -17.15 23.96 16.59
C ARG A 14 -16.44 23.92 15.24
N VAL A 15 -15.20 24.42 15.15
CA VAL A 15 -14.38 24.39 13.91
C VAL A 15 -13.93 22.97 13.57
N LYS A 16 -13.47 22.19 14.57
CA LYS A 16 -13.10 20.77 14.40
C LYS A 16 -14.30 19.95 13.89
N ARG A 17 -15.50 20.15 14.46
CA ARG A 17 -16.73 19.45 14.03
C ARG A 17 -17.17 19.84 12.61
N LYS A 18 -17.04 21.13 12.24
CA LYS A 18 -17.35 21.62 10.88
C LYS A 18 -16.38 21.05 9.84
N ALA A 19 -15.09 21.05 10.12
CA ALA A 19 -14.07 20.46 9.25
C ALA A 19 -14.34 18.96 9.01
N ARG A 20 -14.70 18.22 10.07
CA ARG A 20 -15.10 16.82 9.98
C ARG A 20 -16.33 16.62 9.08
N ARG A 21 -17.40 17.40 9.26
CA ARG A 21 -18.60 17.36 8.39
C ARG A 21 -18.31 17.67 6.91
N GLU A 22 -17.30 18.49 6.65
CA GLU A 22 -16.84 18.82 5.30
C GLU A 22 -15.83 17.81 4.72
N GLY A 23 -15.52 16.73 5.44
CA GLY A 23 -14.56 15.69 5.04
C GLY A 23 -13.09 16.11 5.17
N ARG A 24 -12.79 17.23 5.83
CA ARG A 24 -11.44 17.72 6.07
C ARG A 24 -10.92 17.16 7.39
N VAL A 25 -10.41 15.93 7.35
CA VAL A 25 -9.72 15.30 8.48
C VAL A 25 -8.23 15.23 8.18
N ALA A 26 -7.39 15.55 9.16
CA ALA A 26 -5.95 15.39 9.04
C ALA A 26 -5.62 13.90 8.84
N ARG A 27 -4.99 13.57 7.73
CA ARG A 27 -4.45 12.23 7.45
C ARG A 27 -2.94 12.35 7.30
N SER A 28 -2.17 11.50 7.98
CA SER A 28 -0.75 11.35 7.67
C SER A 28 -0.64 10.45 6.42
N PRO A 29 -0.07 10.94 5.32
CA PRO A 29 0.11 10.13 4.11
C PRO A 29 1.04 8.92 4.38
N GLU A 30 2.04 9.07 5.25
CA GLU A 30 3.00 8.01 5.56
C GLU A 30 2.37 6.85 6.33
N VAL A 31 1.45 7.13 7.25
CA VAL A 31 0.69 6.09 7.97
C VAL A 31 -0.12 5.23 6.99
N GLY A 32 -0.70 5.84 5.95
CA GLY A 32 -1.40 5.10 4.89
C GLY A 32 -0.49 4.16 4.10
N VAL A 33 0.73 4.59 3.79
CA VAL A 33 1.74 3.77 3.11
C VAL A 33 2.17 2.60 4.02
N ALA A 34 2.47 2.86 5.29
CA ALA A 34 2.89 1.82 6.24
C ALA A 34 1.82 0.75 6.46
N VAL A 35 0.56 1.16 6.64
CA VAL A 35 -0.57 0.21 6.81
C VAL A 35 -0.78 -0.62 5.55
N SER A 36 -0.70 -0.01 4.36
CA SER A 36 -0.82 -0.73 3.09
C SER A 36 0.27 -1.79 2.93
N LEU A 37 1.52 -1.45 3.24
CA LEU A 37 2.66 -2.37 3.14
C LEU A 37 2.61 -3.47 4.20
N ALA A 38 2.20 -3.17 5.44
CA ALA A 38 1.96 -4.18 6.46
C ALA A 38 0.86 -5.16 6.03
N GLY A 39 -0.20 -4.63 5.43
CA GLY A 39 -1.26 -5.42 4.81
C GLY A 39 -0.76 -6.35 3.71
N ALA A 40 0.11 -5.85 2.83
CA ALA A 40 0.74 -6.65 1.78
C ALA A 40 1.62 -7.78 2.35
N VAL A 41 2.37 -7.53 3.43
CA VAL A 41 3.15 -8.57 4.13
C VAL A 41 2.24 -9.67 4.68
N LEU A 42 1.15 -9.29 5.38
CA LEU A 42 0.19 -10.25 5.92
C LEU A 42 -0.48 -11.07 4.80
N ALA A 43 -0.85 -10.41 3.71
CA ALA A 43 -1.41 -11.06 2.52
C ALA A 43 -0.44 -12.07 1.92
N ALA A 44 0.80 -11.66 1.70
CA ALA A 44 1.83 -12.55 1.17
C ALA A 44 2.06 -13.76 2.09
N ARG A 45 2.08 -13.55 3.42
CA ARG A 45 2.34 -14.63 4.38
C ARG A 45 1.18 -15.62 4.53
N ALA A 46 -0.06 -15.13 4.49
CA ALA A 46 -1.26 -15.93 4.73
C ALA A 46 -1.82 -16.56 3.45
N LEU A 47 -1.76 -15.86 2.32
CA LEU A 47 -2.49 -16.23 1.11
C LEU A 47 -1.61 -16.86 0.03
N PHE A 48 -0.37 -16.39 -0.14
CA PHE A 48 0.47 -16.87 -1.25
C PHE A 48 0.78 -18.36 -1.20
N PRO A 49 1.00 -19.02 -0.04
CA PRO A 49 1.24 -20.46 -0.02
C PRO A 49 0.05 -21.27 -0.58
N GLY A 50 -1.18 -20.88 -0.23
CA GLY A 50 -2.39 -21.51 -0.72
C GLY A 50 -2.61 -21.27 -2.22
N ALA A 51 -2.44 -20.02 -2.66
CA ALA A 51 -2.54 -19.65 -4.06
C ALA A 51 -1.49 -20.36 -4.93
N ALA A 52 -0.24 -20.42 -4.46
CA ALA A 52 0.85 -21.11 -5.15
C ALA A 52 0.61 -22.62 -5.23
N ARG A 53 0.07 -23.24 -4.16
CA ARG A 53 -0.31 -24.65 -4.16
C ARG A 53 -1.45 -24.93 -5.15
N SER A 54 -2.49 -24.09 -5.17
CA SER A 54 -3.60 -24.22 -6.12
C SER A 54 -3.12 -24.07 -7.56
N LEU A 55 -2.25 -23.09 -7.82
CA LEU A 55 -1.60 -22.89 -9.11
C LEU A 55 -0.78 -24.13 -9.52
N ALA A 56 0.06 -24.67 -8.63
CA ALA A 56 0.88 -25.85 -8.92
C ALA A 56 0.03 -27.10 -9.23
N LEU A 57 -1.02 -27.35 -8.44
CA LEU A 57 -1.91 -28.48 -8.63
C LEU A 57 -2.75 -28.34 -9.91
N GLY A 58 -3.33 -27.16 -10.14
CA GLY A 58 -4.13 -26.89 -11.33
C GLY A 58 -3.30 -26.95 -12.61
N THR A 59 -2.08 -26.39 -12.61
CA THR A 59 -1.16 -26.53 -13.76
C THR A 59 -0.77 -27.98 -14.00
N ARG A 60 -0.48 -28.76 -12.95
CA ARG A 60 -0.19 -30.19 -13.08
C ARG A 60 -1.37 -30.95 -13.67
N GLU A 61 -2.58 -30.69 -13.21
CA GLU A 61 -3.80 -31.31 -13.72
C GLU A 61 -4.00 -30.97 -15.19
N LEU A 62 -3.91 -29.69 -15.57
CA LEU A 62 -4.04 -29.24 -16.96
C LEU A 62 -3.02 -29.90 -17.88
N LEU A 63 -1.76 -30.03 -17.45
CA LEU A 63 -0.72 -30.71 -18.23
C LEU A 63 -0.98 -32.22 -18.35
N TRP A 64 -1.53 -32.85 -17.32
CA TRP A 64 -1.84 -34.27 -17.32
C TRP A 64 -2.99 -34.61 -18.28
N ILE A 65 -4.03 -33.77 -18.30
CA ILE A 65 -5.21 -34.00 -19.15
C ILE A 65 -5.06 -33.46 -20.56
N ALA A 66 -4.08 -32.59 -20.83
CA ALA A 66 -3.92 -31.94 -22.14
C ALA A 66 -3.90 -32.92 -23.34
N PRO A 67 -3.22 -34.09 -23.28
CA PRO A 67 -3.23 -35.06 -24.38
C PRO A 67 -4.60 -35.74 -24.61
N GLN A 68 -5.54 -35.60 -23.67
CA GLN A 68 -6.86 -36.23 -23.71
C GLN A 68 -7.94 -35.33 -24.29
N GLU A 69 -7.59 -34.13 -24.78
CA GLU A 69 -8.53 -33.12 -25.29
C GLU A 69 -9.73 -32.89 -24.33
N PRO A 70 -9.46 -32.41 -23.10
CA PRO A 70 -10.47 -32.33 -22.07
C PRO A 70 -11.59 -31.37 -22.49
N PRO A 71 -12.85 -31.63 -22.07
CA PRO A 71 -13.94 -30.74 -22.41
C PRO A 71 -13.71 -29.34 -21.80
N PRO A 72 -14.09 -28.24 -22.48
CA PRO A 72 -13.82 -26.88 -22.03
C PRO A 72 -14.30 -26.59 -20.60
N GLN A 73 -15.42 -27.18 -20.19
CA GLN A 73 -15.99 -27.09 -18.85
C GLN A 73 -15.07 -27.62 -17.73
N HIS A 74 -14.23 -28.61 -18.02
CA HIS A 74 -13.28 -29.13 -17.06
C HIS A 74 -12.09 -28.16 -16.92
N VAL A 75 -11.56 -27.66 -18.04
CA VAL A 75 -10.51 -26.63 -18.05
C VAL A 75 -10.96 -25.36 -17.29
N LEU A 76 -12.18 -24.88 -17.55
CA LEU A 76 -12.76 -23.73 -16.85
C LEU A 76 -12.89 -23.96 -15.34
N ARG A 77 -13.18 -25.19 -14.91
CA ARG A 77 -13.28 -25.53 -13.48
C ARG A 77 -11.93 -25.48 -12.79
N VAL A 78 -10.89 -26.04 -13.43
CA VAL A 78 -9.52 -26.03 -12.89
C VAL A 78 -9.00 -24.59 -12.81
N VAL A 79 -9.09 -23.84 -13.91
CA VAL A 79 -8.67 -22.42 -13.95
C VAL A 79 -9.51 -21.56 -12.99
N GLY A 80 -10.82 -21.79 -12.93
CA GLY A 80 -11.71 -21.11 -11.99
C GLY A 80 -11.33 -21.38 -10.54
N GLY A 81 -10.98 -22.62 -10.19
CA GLY A 81 -10.48 -22.99 -8.86
C GLY A 81 -9.17 -22.29 -8.51
N MET A 82 -8.24 -22.17 -9.47
CA MET A 82 -6.98 -21.43 -9.31
C MET A 82 -7.23 -19.94 -9.04
N LEU A 83 -8.12 -19.32 -9.82
CA LEU A 83 -8.49 -17.92 -9.66
C LEU A 83 -9.22 -17.67 -8.34
N VAL A 84 -10.18 -18.51 -7.98
CA VAL A 84 -10.92 -18.37 -6.71
C VAL A 84 -9.99 -18.52 -5.52
N ALA A 85 -9.09 -19.50 -5.53
CA ALA A 85 -8.14 -19.72 -4.44
C ALA A 85 -7.10 -18.58 -4.28
N GLY A 86 -6.77 -17.87 -5.35
CA GLY A 86 -5.82 -16.75 -5.32
C GLY A 86 -6.47 -15.38 -5.12
N VAL A 87 -7.48 -15.07 -5.93
CA VAL A 87 -8.06 -13.73 -6.06
C VAL A 87 -9.04 -13.43 -4.93
N VAL A 88 -9.92 -14.36 -4.58
CA VAL A 88 -10.97 -14.10 -3.58
C VAL A 88 -10.39 -13.80 -2.20
N PRO A 89 -9.44 -14.59 -1.65
CA PRO A 89 -8.82 -14.28 -0.37
C PRO A 89 -8.04 -12.96 -0.41
N PHE A 90 -7.39 -12.65 -1.54
CA PHE A 90 -6.66 -11.41 -1.72
C PHE A 90 -7.59 -10.18 -1.69
N LEU A 91 -8.69 -10.22 -2.45
CA LEU A 91 -9.69 -9.15 -2.44
C LEU A 91 -10.35 -9.01 -1.07
N GLY A 92 -10.67 -10.12 -0.40
CA GLY A 92 -11.25 -10.12 0.94
C GLY A 92 -10.31 -9.45 1.96
N LEU A 93 -9.03 -9.81 1.94
CA LEU A 93 -8.04 -9.20 2.83
C LEU A 93 -7.80 -7.73 2.49
N ALA A 94 -7.71 -7.37 1.20
CA ALA A 94 -7.57 -5.99 0.76
C ALA A 94 -8.77 -5.13 1.21
N PHE A 95 -9.98 -5.66 1.12
CA PHE A 95 -11.20 -5.01 1.61
C PHE A 95 -11.16 -4.77 3.12
N VAL A 96 -10.79 -5.80 3.91
CA VAL A 96 -10.66 -5.68 5.37
C VAL A 96 -9.59 -4.64 5.75
N LEU A 97 -8.43 -4.67 5.10
CA LEU A 97 -7.35 -3.72 5.35
C LEU A 97 -7.71 -2.29 4.94
N ALA A 98 -8.42 -2.11 3.82
CA ALA A 98 -8.92 -0.81 3.39
C ALA A 98 -9.93 -0.23 4.38
N LEU A 99 -10.85 -1.06 4.89
CA LEU A 99 -11.79 -0.67 5.95
C LEU A 99 -11.05 -0.32 7.24
N ALA A 100 -10.17 -1.19 7.73
CA ALA A 100 -9.43 -0.97 8.97
C ALA A 100 -8.50 0.25 8.88
N GLY A 101 -7.80 0.43 7.75
CA GLY A 101 -6.95 1.59 7.49
C GLY A 101 -7.75 2.89 7.39
N GLY A 102 -8.89 2.88 6.70
CA GLY A 102 -9.78 4.03 6.63
C GLY A 102 -10.37 4.40 7.99
N LEU A 103 -10.90 3.42 8.72
CA LEU A 103 -11.50 3.61 10.04
C LEU A 103 -10.47 4.04 11.10
N SER A 104 -9.27 3.48 11.09
CA SER A 104 -8.21 3.90 12.03
C SER A 104 -7.75 5.34 11.81
N GLN A 105 -7.74 5.83 10.57
CA GLN A 105 -7.32 7.20 10.26
C GLN A 105 -8.40 8.26 10.51
N THR A 106 -9.67 7.97 10.19
CA THR A 106 -10.75 8.99 10.28
C THR A 106 -11.84 8.70 11.30
N GLY A 107 -11.81 7.51 11.91
CA GLY A 107 -12.97 6.92 12.58
C GLY A 107 -14.11 6.70 11.58
N PHE A 108 -15.29 6.41 12.11
CA PHE A 108 -16.52 6.48 11.33
C PHE A 108 -16.82 7.95 10.99
N LEU A 109 -16.77 8.28 9.69
CA LEU A 109 -17.05 9.63 9.19
C LEU A 109 -17.94 9.61 7.96
N LEU A 110 -19.20 9.98 8.16
CA LEU A 110 -20.12 10.32 7.08
C LEU A 110 -20.03 11.83 6.82
N ALA A 111 -19.53 12.20 5.64
CA ALA A 111 -19.38 13.59 5.22
C ALA A 111 -20.06 13.84 3.85
N PRO A 112 -21.40 13.93 3.79
CA PRO A 112 -22.13 14.19 2.55
C PRO A 112 -21.68 15.49 1.86
N GLY A 113 -21.31 16.50 2.64
CA GLY A 113 -20.78 17.77 2.13
C GLY A 113 -19.41 17.67 1.45
N ALA A 114 -18.74 16.52 1.51
CA ALA A 114 -17.52 16.25 0.75
C ALA A 114 -17.82 15.80 -0.70
N LEU A 115 -19.03 15.30 -0.97
CA LEU A 115 -19.50 14.91 -2.31
C LEU A 115 -19.94 16.11 -3.16
N ALA A 116 -20.20 17.26 -2.52
CA ALA A 116 -20.57 18.46 -3.24
C ALA A 116 -19.43 18.96 -4.15
N PRO A 117 -19.66 19.19 -5.45
CA PRO A 117 -18.66 19.74 -6.36
C PRO A 117 -18.28 21.15 -5.90
N LYS A 118 -16.99 21.36 -5.59
CA LYS A 118 -16.45 22.67 -5.18
C LYS A 118 -15.64 23.24 -6.33
N LEU A 119 -16.18 24.23 -7.04
CA LEU A 119 -15.50 24.94 -8.14
C LEU A 119 -14.13 25.53 -7.73
N SER A 120 -13.98 25.87 -6.44
CA SER A 120 -12.70 26.31 -5.88
C SER A 120 -11.58 25.27 -5.95
N ARG A 121 -11.88 23.98 -6.11
CA ARG A 121 -10.89 22.91 -6.33
C ARG A 121 -10.38 22.86 -7.77
N LEU A 122 -11.08 23.46 -8.73
CA LEU A 122 -10.73 23.46 -10.16
C LEU A 122 -9.90 24.69 -10.58
N SER A 123 -9.53 25.56 -9.64
CA SER A 123 -8.79 26.80 -9.95
C SER A 123 -7.33 26.50 -10.35
N PRO A 124 -6.90 26.82 -11.59
CA PRO A 124 -5.52 26.62 -12.03
C PRO A 124 -4.52 27.45 -11.22
N ARG A 125 -4.92 28.67 -10.82
CA ARG A 125 -4.12 29.57 -9.99
C ARG A 125 -3.79 28.97 -8.62
N GLN A 126 -4.72 28.24 -8.01
CA GLN A 126 -4.44 27.53 -6.75
C GLN A 126 -3.52 26.33 -6.96
N GLY A 127 -3.57 25.66 -8.13
CA GLY A 127 -2.62 24.62 -8.51
C GLY A 127 -1.20 25.17 -8.65
N LEU A 128 -1.03 26.27 -9.38
CA LEU A 128 0.27 26.93 -9.57
C LEU A 128 0.87 27.45 -8.25
N GLN A 129 0.05 27.95 -7.33
CA GLN A 129 0.52 28.37 -6.00
C GLN A 129 1.06 27.21 -5.15
N ARG A 130 0.66 25.96 -5.42
CA ARG A 130 1.21 24.77 -4.73
C ARG A 130 2.58 24.38 -5.27
N LEU A 131 2.91 24.75 -6.51
CA LEU A 131 4.20 24.48 -7.16
C LEU A 131 5.29 25.50 -6.78
N ARG A 132 5.19 26.12 -5.60
CA ARG A 132 6.20 27.11 -5.18
C ARG A 132 7.55 26.42 -4.94
N PRO A 133 8.67 26.97 -5.45
CA PRO A 133 9.98 26.31 -5.41
C PRO A 133 10.43 25.86 -4.02
N SER A 134 10.14 26.66 -2.98
CA SER A 134 10.54 26.37 -1.60
C SER A 134 9.82 25.18 -0.97
N ALA A 135 8.55 24.97 -1.29
CA ALA A 135 7.80 23.80 -0.79
C ALA A 135 8.14 22.55 -1.62
N MET A 136 8.26 22.72 -2.93
CA MET A 136 8.49 21.64 -3.88
C MET A 136 9.90 21.04 -3.77
N GLY A 137 10.93 21.86 -3.54
CA GLY A 137 12.31 21.39 -3.36
C GLY A 137 12.47 20.51 -2.10
N TRP A 138 11.79 20.86 -1.01
CA TRP A 138 11.82 20.08 0.22
C TRP A 138 11.08 18.74 0.08
N GLU A 139 9.93 18.73 -0.58
CA GLU A 139 9.19 17.50 -0.88
C GLU A 139 10.00 16.59 -1.82
N ALA A 140 10.64 17.13 -2.84
CA ALA A 140 11.52 16.39 -3.73
C ALA A 140 12.71 15.78 -2.99
N ALA A 141 13.40 16.55 -2.13
CA ALA A 141 14.51 16.04 -1.32
C ALA A 141 14.07 14.90 -0.39
N ARG A 142 12.90 15.01 0.25
CA ARG A 142 12.33 13.94 1.06
C ARG A 142 12.00 12.69 0.22
N ALA A 143 11.42 12.86 -0.96
CA ALA A 143 11.08 11.76 -1.85
C ALA A 143 12.35 11.02 -2.32
N LEU A 144 13.38 11.76 -2.73
CA LEU A 144 14.68 11.21 -3.11
C LEU A 144 15.37 10.47 -1.96
N GLY A 145 15.31 11.04 -0.74
CA GLY A 145 15.85 10.38 0.46
C GLY A 145 15.17 9.04 0.74
N LYS A 146 13.84 8.97 0.62
CA LYS A 146 13.09 7.72 0.77
C LYS A 146 13.44 6.71 -0.32
N LEU A 147 13.56 7.16 -1.57
CA LEU A 147 13.95 6.31 -2.68
C LEU A 147 15.36 5.74 -2.48
N GLY A 148 16.31 6.57 -2.06
CA GLY A 148 17.67 6.14 -1.74
C GLY A 148 17.70 5.10 -0.61
N LEU A 149 16.92 5.31 0.45
CA LEU A 149 16.79 4.33 1.53
C LEU A 149 16.20 3.00 1.05
N LEU A 150 15.16 3.07 0.20
CA LEU A 150 14.52 1.88 -0.36
C LEU A 150 15.51 1.08 -1.22
N LEU A 151 16.28 1.76 -2.09
CA LEU A 151 17.31 1.14 -2.92
C LEU A 151 18.40 0.48 -2.05
N ALA A 152 18.92 1.20 -1.04
CA ALA A 152 19.92 0.65 -0.13
C ALA A 152 19.42 -0.61 0.60
N LEU A 153 18.16 -0.60 1.03
CA LEU A 153 17.56 -1.71 1.77
C LEU A 153 17.27 -2.94 0.89
N ALA A 154 16.88 -2.69 -0.37
CA ALA A 154 16.62 -3.72 -1.37
C ALA A 154 17.90 -4.28 -2.00
N TRP A 155 19.00 -3.51 -2.01
CA TRP A 155 20.26 -3.88 -2.69
C TRP A 155 20.80 -5.24 -2.23
N GLY A 156 20.93 -5.46 -0.92
CA GLY A 156 21.47 -6.70 -0.37
C GLY A 156 20.67 -7.95 -0.80
N PRO A 157 19.34 -8.00 -0.57
CA PRO A 157 18.51 -9.12 -1.01
C PRO A 157 18.51 -9.34 -2.52
N VAL A 158 18.55 -8.27 -3.32
CA VAL A 158 18.62 -8.37 -4.79
C VAL A 158 19.96 -8.96 -5.22
N ARG A 159 21.08 -8.47 -4.69
CA ARG A 159 22.40 -9.01 -4.99
C ARG A 159 22.51 -10.48 -4.57
N GLY A 160 22.05 -10.81 -3.37
CA GLY A 160 22.01 -12.19 -2.90
C GLY A 160 21.16 -13.10 -3.79
N ALA A 161 20.04 -12.59 -4.34
CA ALA A 161 19.23 -13.34 -5.29
C ALA A 161 19.98 -13.63 -6.61
N VAL A 162 20.83 -12.70 -7.08
CA VAL A 162 21.67 -12.89 -8.29
C VAL A 162 22.83 -13.85 -8.03
N GLU A 163 23.40 -13.85 -6.82
CA GLU A 163 24.45 -14.79 -6.45
C GLU A 163 23.89 -16.22 -6.27
N ASP A 164 22.75 -16.35 -5.59
CA ASP A 164 22.07 -17.63 -5.38
C ASP A 164 21.43 -18.18 -6.67
N ALA A 165 21.10 -17.31 -7.62
CA ALA A 165 20.54 -17.66 -8.91
C ALA A 165 21.38 -18.74 -9.64
N ALA A 166 22.70 -18.60 -9.62
CA ALA A 166 23.60 -19.58 -10.25
C ALA A 166 23.59 -20.96 -9.55
N SER A 167 23.14 -21.02 -8.29
CA SER A 167 23.10 -22.25 -7.49
C SER A 167 21.79 -23.05 -7.63
N ALA A 168 20.74 -22.43 -8.17
CA ALA A 168 19.42 -23.05 -8.29
C ALA A 168 19.39 -24.07 -9.45
N ARG A 169 19.28 -25.36 -9.10
CA ARG A 169 19.36 -26.49 -10.05
C ARG A 169 18.02 -26.93 -10.64
N SER A 170 16.90 -26.36 -10.17
CA SER A 170 15.56 -26.70 -10.63
C SER A 170 14.61 -25.50 -10.60
N LEU A 171 13.55 -25.55 -11.42
CA LEU A 171 12.50 -24.52 -11.43
C LEU A 171 11.89 -24.32 -10.03
N GLY A 172 11.70 -25.39 -9.27
CA GLY A 172 11.20 -25.31 -7.89
C GLY A 172 12.14 -24.56 -6.94
N SER A 173 13.46 -24.82 -7.04
CA SER A 173 14.46 -24.09 -6.24
C SER A 173 14.51 -22.61 -6.59
N TRP A 174 14.37 -22.28 -7.88
CA TRP A 174 14.27 -20.89 -8.37
C TRP A 174 13.04 -20.17 -7.84
N MET A 175 11.86 -20.80 -7.91
CA MET A 175 10.62 -20.22 -7.40
C MET A 175 10.69 -20.00 -5.89
N GLY A 176 11.26 -20.95 -5.14
CA GLY A 176 11.47 -20.83 -3.69
C GLY A 176 12.42 -19.68 -3.33
N LEU A 177 13.54 -19.56 -4.04
CA LEU A 177 14.51 -18.48 -3.87
C LEU A 177 13.87 -17.11 -4.12
N VAL A 178 13.21 -16.94 -5.26
CA VAL A 178 12.54 -15.68 -5.65
C VAL A 178 11.45 -15.33 -4.63
N ALA A 179 10.63 -16.29 -4.22
CA ALA A 179 9.60 -16.06 -3.21
C ALA A 179 10.19 -15.62 -1.87
N HIS A 180 11.25 -16.29 -1.39
CA HIS A 180 11.89 -15.96 -0.12
C HIS A 180 12.58 -14.59 -0.15
N ARG A 181 13.36 -14.30 -1.20
CA ARG A 181 14.05 -13.03 -1.37
C ARG A 181 13.07 -11.87 -1.59
N GLY A 182 12.04 -12.08 -2.40
CA GLY A 182 10.94 -11.12 -2.61
C GLY A 182 10.18 -10.81 -1.32
N PHE A 183 9.84 -11.85 -0.54
CA PHE A 183 9.19 -11.67 0.76
C PHE A 183 10.08 -10.91 1.75
N THR A 184 11.39 -11.18 1.76
CA THR A 184 12.36 -10.46 2.59
C THR A 184 12.41 -8.97 2.24
N ILE A 185 12.43 -8.62 0.95
CA ILE A 185 12.37 -7.23 0.50
C ILE A 185 11.07 -6.58 0.96
N LEU A 186 9.93 -7.25 0.76
CA LEU A 186 8.61 -6.73 1.16
C LEU A 186 8.55 -6.41 2.65
N VAL A 187 9.02 -7.32 3.52
CA VAL A 187 9.07 -7.12 4.97
C VAL A 187 9.98 -5.95 5.34
N ARG A 188 11.17 -5.86 4.73
CA ARG A 188 12.11 -4.76 5.00
C ARG A 188 11.53 -3.41 4.60
N VAL A 189 10.90 -3.31 3.44
CA VAL A 189 10.25 -2.08 2.96
C VAL A 189 9.07 -1.71 3.86
N ALA A 190 8.26 -2.68 4.28
CA ALA A 190 7.17 -2.44 5.23
C ALA A 190 7.68 -1.95 6.59
N ALA A 191 8.77 -2.52 7.11
CA ALA A 191 9.40 -2.08 8.36
C ALA A 191 9.93 -0.64 8.23
N LEU A 192 10.60 -0.31 7.12
CA LEU A 192 11.04 1.05 6.84
C LEU A 192 9.84 2.03 6.80
N ALA A 193 8.78 1.67 6.08
CA ALA A 193 7.59 2.50 6.00
C ALA A 193 6.95 2.72 7.39
N ALA A 194 6.93 1.70 8.25
CA ALA A 194 6.46 1.82 9.62
C ALA A 194 7.32 2.80 10.44
N VAL A 195 8.65 2.75 10.31
CA VAL A 195 9.56 3.71 10.97
C VAL A 195 9.32 5.13 10.47
N VAL A 196 9.24 5.32 9.14
CA VAL A 196 8.97 6.63 8.53
C VAL A 196 7.62 7.18 8.98
N ALA A 197 6.59 6.34 9.01
CA ALA A 197 5.26 6.71 9.49
C ALA A 197 5.24 7.06 10.97
N ALA A 198 5.98 6.34 11.82
CA ALA A 198 6.10 6.65 13.24
C ALA A 198 6.74 8.03 13.45
N VAL A 199 7.82 8.33 12.72
CA VAL A 199 8.48 9.64 12.76
C VAL A 199 7.54 10.74 12.26
N ASP A 200 6.88 10.54 11.12
CA ASP A 200 5.94 11.52 10.56
C ASP A 200 4.74 11.77 11.49
N TYR A 201 4.20 10.72 12.11
CA TYR A 201 3.12 10.80 13.09
C TYR A 201 3.55 11.59 14.33
N LEU A 202 4.74 11.31 14.88
CA LEU A 202 5.28 12.04 16.05
C LEU A 202 5.50 13.53 15.73
N VAL A 203 6.08 13.85 14.57
CA VAL A 203 6.29 15.23 14.13
C VAL A 203 4.96 15.95 13.92
N THR A 204 4.00 15.30 13.26
CA THR A 204 2.67 15.85 13.00
C THR A 204 1.92 16.09 14.31
N ARG A 205 1.97 15.15 15.26
CA ARG A 205 1.35 15.27 16.59
C ARG A 205 1.94 16.42 17.39
N ARG A 206 3.27 16.60 17.38
CA ARG A 206 3.93 17.73 18.05
C ARG A 206 3.56 19.08 17.43
N ARG A 207 3.31 19.13 16.11
CA ARG A 207 2.82 20.34 15.43
C ARG A 207 1.37 20.66 15.76
N THR A 208 0.50 19.64 15.82
CA THR A 208 -0.91 19.83 16.17
C THR A 208 -1.15 20.09 17.65
N ALA A 209 -0.26 19.66 18.55
CA ALA A 209 -0.31 20.00 19.97
C ALA A 209 0.25 21.41 20.28
N ARG A 210 0.85 22.08 19.29
CA ARG A 210 1.35 23.47 19.40
C ARG A 210 0.50 24.47 18.61
N SER A 211 -0.58 24.02 17.95
CA SER A 211 -1.46 24.83 17.10
C SER A 211 -2.88 24.83 17.62
#